data_AF-A0A2J9ESU0-F1
#
_entry.id   AF-A0A2J9ESU0-F1
#
_cell.length_a   1.000
_cell.length_b   1.000
_cell.length_c   1.000
_cell.angle_alpha   90.00
_cell.angle_beta   90.00
_cell.angle_gamma   90.00
#
_symmetry.space_group_name_H-M   'P 1'
#
loop_
_entity.id
_entity.type
_entity.pdbx_description
1 polymer ?
#
loop_
_entity_poly.entity_id
_entity_poly.type
_entity_poly.pdbx_seq_one_letter_code
_entity_poly.pdbx_strand_id
1 'polypeptide(L)'
;MEFKLLGLEMITKTKEANYKRGLRQRIAIFAHYLGMQQIALEAHSIVPQFSRGLPKNLLELSQIINNLEGKVSLRQLISLLPFVEDPDAELEELEEEKEKNKDRVPFFNQANTKPDEEVTDEERGVLDQEEG
;
A
#
# COMPACT_ATOMS: atom_id res chain seq x y z
N MET A 1 12.59 10.85 -19.09
CA MET A 1 13.70 9.98 -19.58
C MET A 1 13.25 8.95 -20.60
N GLU A 2 11.95 8.61 -20.63
CA GLU A 2 11.35 7.60 -21.51
C GLU A 2 11.70 7.80 -22.99
N PHE A 3 11.58 9.02 -23.53
CA PHE A 3 11.94 9.31 -24.92
C PHE A 3 13.41 9.06 -25.26
N LYS A 4 14.32 9.15 -24.27
CA LYS A 4 15.75 8.83 -24.47
C LYS A 4 16.02 7.33 -24.47
N LEU A 5 15.15 6.54 -23.83
CA LEU A 5 15.27 5.08 -23.71
C LEU A 5 14.46 4.32 -24.76
N LEU A 6 13.71 5.02 -25.63
CA LEU A 6 12.87 4.42 -26.67
C LEU A 6 13.63 3.38 -27.53
N GLY A 7 14.88 3.67 -27.90
CA GLY A 7 15.70 2.73 -28.68
C GLY A 7 16.00 1.43 -27.90
N LEU A 8 16.29 1.54 -26.61
CA LEU A 8 16.48 0.39 -25.72
C LEU A 8 15.16 -0.38 -25.53
N GLU A 9 14.05 0.32 -25.41
CA GLU A 9 12.72 -0.29 -25.30
C GLU A 9 12.33 -1.12 -26.53
N MET A 10 12.65 -0.65 -27.74
CA MET A 10 12.40 -1.41 -28.97
C MET A 10 13.24 -2.69 -29.03
N ILE A 11 14.52 -2.62 -28.67
CA ILE A 11 15.41 -3.79 -28.65
C ILE A 11 14.93 -4.80 -27.60
N THR A 12 14.63 -4.31 -26.40
CA THR A 12 14.16 -5.16 -25.29
C THR A 12 12.80 -5.80 -25.62
N LYS A 13 11.85 -5.09 -26.22
CA LYS A 13 10.58 -5.67 -26.71
C LYS A 13 10.81 -6.84 -27.65
N THR A 14 11.77 -6.70 -28.58
CA THR A 14 12.13 -7.76 -29.52
C THR A 14 12.76 -8.96 -28.80
N LYS A 15 13.64 -8.72 -27.82
CA LYS A 15 14.26 -9.77 -27.01
C LYS A 15 13.22 -10.50 -26.15
N GLU A 16 12.31 -9.78 -25.50
CA GLU A 16 11.22 -10.37 -24.72
C GLU A 16 10.32 -11.28 -25.56
N ALA A 17 9.97 -10.89 -26.79
CA ALA A 17 9.18 -11.74 -27.68
C ALA A 17 9.90 -13.08 -27.97
N ASN A 18 11.21 -13.02 -28.21
CA ASN A 18 12.03 -14.22 -28.40
C ASN A 18 12.12 -15.07 -27.12
N TYR A 19 12.29 -14.45 -25.95
CA TYR A 19 12.28 -15.15 -24.66
C TYR A 19 10.92 -15.81 -24.38
N LYS A 20 9.81 -15.13 -24.64
CA LYS A 20 8.45 -15.70 -24.52
C LYS A 20 8.31 -16.97 -25.36
N ARG A 21 8.77 -16.93 -26.61
CA ARG A 21 8.76 -18.11 -27.49
C ARG A 21 9.62 -19.25 -26.94
N GLY A 22 10.85 -18.97 -26.52
CA GLY A 22 11.76 -19.97 -25.99
C GLY A 22 11.32 -20.58 -24.66
N LEU A 23 10.77 -19.77 -23.75
CA LEU A 23 10.23 -20.22 -22.47
C LEU A 23 9.07 -21.17 -22.65
N ARG A 24 8.11 -20.85 -23.52
CA ARG A 24 6.97 -21.74 -23.82
C ARG A 24 7.43 -23.10 -24.36
N GLN A 25 8.40 -23.08 -25.28
CA GLN A 25 8.98 -24.33 -25.82
C GLN A 25 9.67 -25.15 -24.74
N ARG A 26 10.45 -24.51 -23.86
CA ARG A 26 11.12 -25.21 -22.75
C ARG A 26 10.13 -25.78 -21.74
N ILE A 27 9.08 -25.03 -21.39
CA ILE A 27 8.03 -25.49 -20.47
C ILE A 27 7.32 -26.72 -21.07
N ALA A 28 7.00 -26.70 -22.36
CA ALA A 28 6.40 -27.85 -23.02
C ALA A 28 7.32 -29.09 -22.97
N ILE A 29 8.62 -28.92 -23.26
CA ILE A 29 9.61 -30.03 -23.17
C ILE A 29 9.70 -30.58 -21.75
N PHE A 30 9.76 -29.70 -20.73
CA PHE A 30 9.81 -30.12 -19.33
C PHE A 30 8.53 -30.82 -18.89
N ALA A 31 7.36 -30.33 -19.29
CA ALA A 31 6.09 -30.97 -18.98
C ALA A 31 5.97 -32.35 -19.62
N HIS A 32 6.46 -32.52 -20.86
CA HIS A 32 6.56 -33.82 -21.51
C HIS A 32 7.51 -34.77 -20.78
N TYR A 33 8.68 -34.30 -20.38
CA TYR A 33 9.66 -35.11 -19.64
C TYR A 33 9.14 -35.56 -18.27
N LEU A 34 8.44 -34.68 -17.55
CA LEU A 34 7.89 -34.94 -16.22
C LEU A 34 6.56 -35.74 -16.24
N GLY A 35 6.04 -36.09 -17.43
CA GLY A 35 4.76 -36.78 -17.57
C GLY A 35 3.52 -35.92 -17.25
N MET A 36 3.69 -34.60 -17.13
CA MET A 36 2.62 -33.64 -16.86
C MET A 36 1.88 -33.27 -18.16
N GLN A 37 1.10 -34.22 -18.69
CA GLN A 37 0.40 -34.07 -19.97
C GLN A 37 -0.58 -32.88 -20.00
N GLN A 38 -1.20 -32.56 -18.87
CA GLN A 38 -2.12 -31.40 -18.75
C GLN A 38 -1.39 -30.07 -18.95
N ILE A 39 -0.20 -29.92 -18.37
CA ILE A 39 0.61 -28.69 -18.49
C ILE A 39 1.30 -28.61 -19.86
N ALA A 40 1.64 -29.76 -20.45
CA ALA A 40 2.21 -29.79 -21.80
C ALA A 40 1.21 -29.28 -22.86
N LEU A 41 -0.08 -29.63 -22.72
CA LEU A 41 -1.15 -29.15 -23.60
C LEU A 41 -1.43 -27.65 -23.41
N GLU A 42 -1.38 -27.20 -22.15
CA GLU A 42 -1.65 -25.83 -21.73
C GLU A 42 -0.39 -24.94 -21.68
N ALA A 43 0.75 -25.37 -22.20
CA ALA A 43 1.99 -24.58 -22.14
C ALA A 43 1.87 -23.20 -22.83
N HIS A 44 0.86 -23.03 -23.69
CA HIS A 44 0.56 -21.75 -24.34
C HIS A 44 -0.21 -20.77 -23.43
N SER A 45 -0.96 -21.25 -22.43
CA SER A 45 -1.71 -20.41 -21.49
C SER A 45 -0.81 -19.82 -20.39
N ILE A 46 0.40 -20.34 -20.22
CA ILE A 46 1.39 -19.76 -19.30
C ILE A 46 2.01 -18.51 -19.93
N VAL A 47 1.70 -17.35 -19.35
CA VAL A 47 2.24 -16.04 -19.76
C VAL A 47 3.38 -15.64 -18.81
N PRO A 48 4.65 -15.70 -19.25
CA PRO A 48 5.75 -15.22 -18.43
C PRO A 48 5.70 -13.70 -18.29
N GLN A 49 5.84 -13.23 -17.05
CA GLN A 49 5.94 -11.82 -16.68
C GLN A 49 7.41 -11.40 -16.66
N PHE A 50 7.72 -10.25 -17.26
CA PHE A 50 9.06 -9.66 -17.29
C PHE A 50 9.03 -8.31 -16.58
N SER A 51 9.93 -8.12 -15.61
CA SER A 51 10.12 -6.83 -14.94
C SER A 51 11.27 -6.05 -15.59
N ARG A 52 11.13 -4.72 -15.64
CA ARG A 52 12.15 -3.83 -16.21
C ARG A 52 12.93 -3.15 -15.08
N GLY A 53 14.23 -3.38 -15.03
CA GLY A 53 15.16 -2.72 -14.10
C GLY A 53 15.57 -1.32 -14.57
N LEU A 54 14.62 -0.47 -14.97
CA LEU A 54 14.93 0.91 -15.36
C LEU A 54 15.01 1.80 -14.11
N PRO A 55 15.94 2.78 -14.05
CA PRO A 55 15.98 3.74 -12.97
C PRO A 55 14.71 4.60 -13.00
N LYS A 56 13.92 4.51 -11.94
CA LYS A 56 12.69 5.29 -11.76
C LYS A 56 12.96 6.52 -10.88
N ASN A 57 12.32 7.63 -11.21
CA ASN A 57 12.39 8.83 -10.37
C ASN A 57 11.33 8.75 -9.26
N LEU A 58 11.77 8.55 -8.02
CA LEU A 58 10.87 8.42 -6.86
C LEU A 58 10.08 9.71 -6.58
N LEU A 59 10.64 10.89 -6.89
CA LEU A 59 9.96 12.17 -6.68
C LEU A 59 8.76 12.34 -7.62
N GLU A 60 8.93 11.94 -8.89
CA GLU A 60 7.83 11.95 -9.86
C GLU A 60 6.74 10.96 -9.44
N LEU A 61 7.14 9.77 -8.96
CA LEU A 61 6.19 8.75 -8.48
C LEU A 61 5.39 9.24 -7.27
N SER A 62 6.02 9.89 -6.28
CA SER A 62 5.30 10.42 -5.11
C SER A 62 4.31 11.50 -5.50
N GLN A 63 4.67 12.36 -6.46
CA GLN A 63 3.74 13.38 -6.98
C GLN A 63 2.56 12.76 -7.71
N ILE A 64 2.80 11.72 -8.52
CA ILE A 64 1.73 10.97 -9.20
C ILE A 64 0.79 10.33 -8.18
N ILE A 65 1.34 9.69 -7.15
CA ILE A 65 0.57 9.05 -6.07
C ILE A 65 -0.35 10.06 -5.38
N ASN A 66 0.18 11.21 -4.95
CA ASN A 66 -0.61 12.25 -4.29
C ASN A 66 -1.74 12.79 -5.19
N ASN A 67 -1.51 12.86 -6.51
CA ASN A 67 -2.52 13.35 -7.46
C ASN A 67 -3.63 12.33 -7.77
N LEU A 68 -3.33 11.04 -7.59
CA LEU A 68 -4.23 9.91 -7.85
C LEU A 68 -4.94 9.42 -6.58
N GLU A 69 -4.47 9.84 -5.40
CA GLU A 69 -5.13 9.61 -4.13
C GLU A 69 -6.59 10.10 -4.19
N GLY A 70 -7.54 9.23 -3.83
CA GLY A 70 -8.98 9.50 -3.90
C GLY A 70 -9.63 9.31 -5.28
N LYS A 71 -8.86 9.09 -6.36
CA LYS A 71 -9.40 8.79 -7.71
C LYS A 71 -9.26 7.32 -8.10
N VAL A 72 -8.28 6.63 -7.53
CA VAL A 72 -7.97 5.23 -7.84
C VAL A 72 -8.00 4.41 -6.54
N SER A 73 -8.28 3.11 -6.65
CA SER A 73 -8.22 2.20 -5.51
C SER A 73 -6.83 2.16 -4.88
N LEU A 74 -6.78 1.98 -3.56
CA LEU A 74 -5.54 1.92 -2.79
C LEU A 74 -4.63 0.80 -3.30
N ARG A 75 -5.19 -0.37 -3.63
CA ARG A 75 -4.46 -1.50 -4.22
C ARG A 75 -3.67 -1.10 -5.47
N GLN A 76 -4.29 -0.35 -6.38
CA GLN A 76 -3.64 0.05 -7.62
C GLN A 76 -2.56 1.10 -7.37
N LEU A 77 -2.76 1.99 -6.40
CA LEU A 77 -1.78 3.01 -6.02
C LEU A 77 -0.53 2.36 -5.38
N ILE A 78 -0.72 1.35 -4.53
CA ILE A 78 0.37 0.54 -3.96
C ILE A 78 1.13 -0.21 -5.08
N SER A 79 0.42 -0.75 -6.09
CA SER A 79 1.06 -1.46 -7.22
C SER A 79 1.99 -0.60 -8.09
N LEU A 80 1.91 0.73 -7.97
CA LEU A 80 2.82 1.66 -8.68
C LEU A 80 4.19 1.74 -8.00
N LEU A 81 4.28 1.38 -6.71
CA LEU A 81 5.53 1.42 -5.96
C LEU A 81 6.45 0.29 -6.41
N PRO A 82 7.68 0.59 -6.86
CA PRO A 82 8.56 -0.40 -7.47
C PRO A 82 9.17 -1.40 -6.48
N PHE A 83 9.09 -1.14 -5.17
CA PHE A 83 9.62 -2.00 -4.12
C PHE A 83 8.57 -2.94 -3.51
N VAL A 84 7.29 -2.76 -3.86
CA VAL A 84 6.21 -3.65 -3.43
C VAL A 84 6.06 -4.76 -4.45
N GLU A 85 6.30 -6.00 -4.01
CA GLU A 85 6.12 -7.19 -4.86
C GLU A 85 4.65 -7.64 -4.89
N ASP A 86 4.01 -7.68 -3.71
CA ASP A 86 2.63 -8.16 -3.55
C ASP A 86 1.73 -7.06 -2.94
N PRO A 87 0.88 -6.39 -3.75
CA PRO A 87 0.06 -5.26 -3.27
C PRO A 87 -1.07 -5.69 -2.32
N ASP A 88 -1.45 -6.97 -2.32
CA ASP A 88 -2.50 -7.49 -1.43
C ASP A 88 -1.97 -7.70 -0.02
N ALA A 89 -0.74 -8.21 0.13
CA ALA A 89 -0.09 -8.38 1.43
C ALA A 89 0.18 -7.03 2.11
N GLU A 90 0.69 -6.05 1.36
CA GLU A 90 0.91 -4.68 1.88
C GLU A 90 -0.39 -3.99 2.31
N LEU A 91 -1.51 -4.31 1.65
CA LEU A 91 -2.80 -3.75 2.00
C LEU A 91 -3.31 -4.32 3.32
N GLU A 92 -3.13 -5.63 3.53
CA GLU A 92 -3.44 -6.31 4.80
C GLU A 92 -2.57 -5.76 5.94
N GLU A 93 -1.26 -5.62 5.74
CA GLU A 93 -0.36 -5.01 6.73
C GLU A 93 -0.76 -3.57 7.09
N LEU A 94 -1.16 -2.78 6.10
CA LEU A 94 -1.58 -1.39 6.30
C LEU A 94 -2.94 -1.29 7.02
N GLU A 95 -3.83 -2.25 6.83
CA GLU A 95 -5.08 -2.37 7.58
C GLU A 95 -4.81 -2.76 9.03
N GLU A 96 -3.94 -3.75 9.28
CA GLU A 96 -3.52 -4.12 10.63
C GLU A 96 -2.87 -2.95 11.38
N GLU A 97 -2.01 -2.17 10.71
CA GLU A 97 -1.41 -0.97 11.31
C GLU A 97 -2.47 0.07 11.67
N LYS A 98 -3.47 0.27 10.81
CA LYS A 98 -4.58 1.18 11.09
C LYS A 98 -5.44 0.71 12.26
N GLU A 99 -5.70 -0.59 12.37
CA GLU A 99 -6.44 -1.17 13.50
C GLU A 99 -5.65 -1.04 14.81
N LYS A 100 -4.38 -1.46 14.82
CA LYS A 100 -3.47 -1.29 15.96
C LYS A 100 -3.36 0.18 16.38
N ASN A 101 -3.38 1.11 15.43
CA ASN A 101 -3.34 2.54 15.73
C ASN A 101 -4.68 3.01 16.32
N LYS A 102 -5.82 2.61 15.73
CA LYS A 102 -7.18 2.89 16.27
C LYS A 102 -7.36 2.39 17.69
N ASP A 103 -6.79 1.24 18.03
CA ASP A 103 -6.80 0.65 19.39
C ASP A 103 -5.84 1.34 20.37
N ARG A 104 -4.87 2.11 19.87
CA ARG A 104 -4.00 2.99 20.68
C ARG A 104 -4.63 4.35 20.96
N VAL A 105 -5.46 4.89 20.06
CA VAL A 105 -6.18 6.16 20.25
C VAL A 105 -7.36 6.17 21.27
N PRO A 106 -7.93 5.06 21.80
CA PRO A 106 -9.00 5.14 22.79
C PRO A 106 -8.51 5.68 24.14
N PHE A 107 -7.20 5.65 24.40
CA PHE A 107 -6.64 6.05 25.70
C PHE A 107 -6.45 7.57 25.86
N PHE A 108 -6.52 8.35 24.78
CA PHE A 108 -6.25 9.80 24.83
C PHE A 108 -7.51 10.68 24.74
N ASN A 109 -8.69 10.08 24.52
CA ASN A 109 -9.98 10.78 24.49
C ASN A 109 -10.83 10.52 25.74
N GLN A 110 -10.21 10.22 26.89
CA GLN A 110 -10.92 10.34 28.15
C GLN A 110 -11.08 11.83 28.45
N ALA A 111 -12.27 12.36 28.15
CA ALA A 111 -12.63 13.72 28.53
C ALA A 111 -12.33 13.89 30.02
N ASN A 112 -11.51 14.90 30.36
CA ASN A 112 -11.36 15.38 31.73
C ASN A 112 -12.73 15.93 32.19
N THR A 113 -13.62 15.06 32.64
CA THR A 113 -14.73 15.46 33.51
C THR A 113 -14.11 15.89 34.82
N LYS A 114 -14.05 17.19 35.05
CA LYS A 114 -13.66 17.77 36.35
C LYS A 114 -14.55 17.14 37.43
N PRO A 115 -14.00 16.78 38.61
CA PRO A 115 -14.83 16.39 39.74
C PRO A 115 -15.74 17.56 40.10
N ASP A 116 -17.04 17.32 40.22
CA ASP A 116 -18.01 18.33 40.64
C ASP A 116 -17.60 18.87 42.03
N GLU A 117 -17.42 20.19 42.14
CA GLU A 117 -17.24 20.88 43.41
C GLU A 117 -18.52 20.71 44.23
N GLU A 118 -18.47 19.89 45.28
CA GLU A 118 -19.45 19.91 46.35
C GLU A 118 -19.36 21.27 47.04
N VAL A 119 -20.29 22.17 46.69
CA VAL A 119 -20.59 23.38 47.43
C VAL A 119 -21.10 22.96 48.80
N THR A 120 -20.22 22.93 49.80
CA THR A 120 -20.61 22.86 51.20
C THR A 120 -21.09 24.25 51.61
N ASP A 121 -22.40 24.36 51.83
CA ASP A 121 -23.06 25.48 52.49
C ASP A 121 -22.41 25.72 53.86
N GLU A 122 -21.60 26.79 53.98
CA GLU A 122 -21.22 27.34 55.29
C GLU A 122 -21.95 28.66 55.54
N GLU A 123 -22.63 28.66 56.69
CA GLU A 123 -23.62 29.61 57.16
C GLU A 123 -23.15 31.07 57.15
N ARG A 124 -24.03 31.96 56.67
CA ARG A 124 -23.93 33.41 56.85
C ARG A 124 -24.02 33.77 58.35
N GLY A 125 -22.87 33.88 59.00
CA GLY A 125 -22.70 34.53 60.29
C GLY A 125 -22.68 36.05 60.15
N VAL A 126 -23.73 36.70 60.64
CA VAL A 126 -23.87 38.14 60.88
C VAL A 126 -22.76 38.64 61.81
N LEU A 127 -22.14 39.79 61.54
CA LEU A 127 -21.60 40.70 62.55
C LEU A 127 -21.36 42.11 61.95
N ASP A 128 -22.31 42.97 62.30
CA ASP A 128 -22.25 44.39 62.66
C ASP A 128 -21.74 45.50 61.71
N GLN A 129 -22.64 46.47 61.57
CA GLN A 129 -22.40 47.87 61.25
C GLN A 129 -21.40 48.48 62.23
N GLU A 130 -20.61 49.46 61.79
CA GLU A 130 -20.65 50.79 62.40
C GLU A 130 -19.96 51.83 61.50
N GLU A 131 -20.60 53.00 61.44
CA GLU A 131 -20.25 54.20 60.70
C GLU A 131 -19.05 54.95 61.31
N GLY A 132 -18.40 55.81 60.51
CA GLY A 132 -17.41 56.79 60.97
C GLY A 132 -16.59 57.39 59.84
#